data_AF-A0A937SYV6-F1
#
_entry.id   AF-A0A937SYV6-F1
#
_cell.length_a   1.000
_cell.length_b   1.000
_cell.length_c   1.000
_cell.angle_alpha   90.00
_cell.angle_beta   90.00
_cell.angle_gamma   90.00
#
_symmetry.space_group_name_H-M   'P 1'
#
loop_
_entity.id
_entity.type
_entity.pdbx_description
1 polymer ?
#
loop_
_entity_poly.entity_id
_entity_poly.type
_entity_poly.pdbx_seq_one_letter_code
_entity_poly.pdbx_strand_id
1 'polypeptide(L)' 'MSTVRTYEGVVVNGEIRLADDTRLPENAQVFVVVPSEVAERPLQIHSPRLVDRSQIGDFAKQVKVVENDA' A
#
# COMPACT_ATOMS: atom_id res chain seq x y z
N MET A 1 17.93 14.51 -26.57
CA MET A 1 16.90 14.23 -25.54
C MET A 1 17.56 13.47 -24.42
N SER A 2 17.52 13.94 -23.17
CA SER A 2 18.03 13.14 -22.05
C SER A 2 16.99 12.07 -21.70
N THR A 3 17.43 10.84 -21.50
CA THR A 3 16.58 9.71 -21.12
C THR A 3 16.81 9.44 -19.65
N VAL A 4 15.75 9.50 -18.84
CA VAL A 4 15.81 9.14 -17.41
C VAL A 4 15.47 7.65 -17.29
N ARG A 5 16.27 6.91 -16.54
CA ARG A 5 15.99 5.52 -16.17
C ARG A 5 15.79 5.43 -14.66
N THR A 6 14.73 4.77 -14.24
CA THR A 6 14.44 4.49 -12.83
C THR A 6 14.83 3.05 -12.55
N TYR A 7 15.52 2.83 -11.43
CA TYR A 7 15.89 1.51 -10.95
C TYR A 7 15.17 1.23 -9.64
N GLU A 8 14.66 0.02 -9.48
CA GLU A 8 14.11 -0.46 -8.21
C GLU A 8 15.25 -1.05 -7.37
N GLY A 9 15.22 -0.76 -6.07
CA GLY A 9 16.19 -1.26 -5.12
C GLY A 9 15.62 -1.27 -3.71
N VAL A 10 16.23 -2.07 -2.85
CA VAL A 10 15.85 -2.20 -1.45
C VAL A 10 16.97 -1.64 -0.58
N VAL A 11 16.61 -0.89 0.46
CA VAL A 11 17.58 -0.44 1.46
C VAL A 11 17.85 -1.59 2.44
N VAL A 12 19.08 -2.07 2.48
CA VAL A 12 19.54 -3.12 3.41
C VAL A 12 20.74 -2.58 4.17
N ASN A 13 20.64 -2.50 5.50
CA ASN A 13 21.69 -1.96 6.36
C ASN A 13 22.16 -0.53 5.99
N GLY A 14 21.23 0.31 5.50
CA GLY A 14 21.55 1.68 5.07
C GLY A 14 22.15 1.80 3.68
N GLU A 15 22.35 0.68 2.98
CA GLU A 15 22.85 0.66 1.60
C GLU A 15 21.69 0.39 0.62
N ILE A 16 21.67 1.12 -0.49
CA ILE A 16 20.73 0.83 -1.59
C ILE A 16 21.28 -0.35 -2.37
N ARG A 17 20.57 -1.47 -2.35
CA ARG A 17 20.86 -2.64 -3.17
C ARG A 17 19.95 -2.65 -4.39
N LEU A 18 20.55 -2.52 -5.57
CA LEU A 18 19.90 -2.73 -6.85
C LEU A 18 19.94 -4.22 -7.21
N ALA A 19 19.13 -4.65 -8.18
CA ALA A 19 19.21 -6.02 -8.71
C ALA A 19 20.61 -6.31 -9.27
N ASP A 20 21.08 -7.56 -9.14
CA ASP A 20 22.47 -7.97 -9.42
C ASP A 20 22.92 -7.70 -10.88
N ASP A 21 21.98 -7.60 -11.81
CA ASP A 21 22.21 -7.32 -13.22
C ASP A 21 22.13 -5.82 -13.59
N THR A 22 21.86 -4.95 -12.61
CA THR A 22 21.76 -3.51 -12.83
C THR A 22 23.12 -2.87 -13.05
N ARG A 23 23.30 -2.25 -14.23
CA ARG A 23 24.52 -1.49 -14.56
C ARG A 23 24.20 -0.02 -14.79
N LEU A 24 24.72 0.83 -13.91
CA LEU A 24 24.66 2.28 -14.09
C LEU A 24 25.77 2.74 -15.06
N PRO A 25 25.51 3.77 -15.89
CA PRO A 25 26.54 4.35 -16.73
C PRO A 25 27.70 4.92 -15.87
N GLU A 26 28.91 4.86 -16.41
CA GLU A 26 30.08 5.43 -15.75
C GLU A 26 29.90 6.95 -15.56
N ASN A 27 30.30 7.46 -14.39
CA ASN A 27 30.15 8.88 -13.98
C ASN A 27 28.71 9.40 -13.97
N ALA A 28 27.69 8.51 -13.92
CA ALA A 28 26.31 8.93 -13.78
C ALA A 28 26.05 9.61 -12.43
N GLN A 29 25.39 10.77 -12.44
CA GLN A 29 24.89 11.41 -11.23
C GLN A 29 23.61 10.70 -10.77
N VAL A 30 23.56 10.31 -9.50
CA VAL A 30 22.43 9.60 -8.90
C VAL A 30 21.76 10.49 -7.86
N PHE A 31 20.43 10.54 -7.90
CA PHE A 31 19.61 11.21 -6.91
C PHE A 31 18.78 10.17 -6.16
N VAL A 32 18.79 10.24 -4.83
CA VAL A 32 17.97 9.41 -3.96
C VAL A 32 16.91 10.32 -3.33
N VAL A 33 15.64 10.04 -3.61
CA VAL A 33 14.52 10.79 -3.04
C VAL A 33 13.95 9.99 -1.88
N VAL A 34 14.20 10.47 -0.66
CA VAL A 34 13.59 9.91 0.55
C VAL A 34 12.53 10.91 1.04
N PRO A 35 11.24 10.55 1.05
CA PRO A 35 10.23 11.42 1.63
C PRO A 35 10.49 11.59 3.13
N SER A 36 10.47 12.85 3.59
CA SER A 36 10.80 13.26 4.97
C SER A 36 9.90 12.62 6.03
N GLU A 37 8.71 12.18 5.63
CA GLU A 37 7.71 11.56 6.47
C GLU A 37 7.26 10.27 5.80
N VAL A 38 7.97 9.17 6.04
CA VAL A 38 7.28 7.88 6.02
C VAL A 38 6.38 7.94 7.24
N ALA A 39 5.09 8.19 7.03
CA ALA A 39 4.11 8.19 8.12
C ALA A 39 4.41 7.00 9.04
N GLU A 40 4.84 7.28 10.27
CA GLU A 40 5.36 6.28 11.20
C GLU A 40 4.31 5.22 11.59
N ARG A 41 3.08 5.37 11.10
CA ARG A 41 2.05 4.34 11.14
C ARG A 41 1.41 4.20 9.76
N PRO A 42 1.18 2.97 9.28
CA PRO A 42 0.22 2.77 8.21
C PRO A 42 -1.08 3.49 8.59
N LEU A 43 -1.70 4.19 7.64
CA LEU A 43 -3.00 4.82 7.84
C LEU A 43 -3.97 3.77 8.40
N GLN A 44 -4.28 3.89 9.69
CA GLN A 44 -5.15 2.94 10.36
C GLN A 44 -6.59 3.28 9.99
N ILE A 45 -7.11 2.60 8.97
CA ILE A 45 -8.54 2.66 8.65
C ILE A 45 -9.27 1.92 9.77
N HIS A 46 -9.92 2.67 10.66
CA HIS A 46 -10.74 2.08 11.71
C HIS A 46 -11.96 1.40 11.09
N SER A 47 -12.21 0.14 11.46
CA SER A 47 -13.48 -0.50 11.14
C SER A 47 -14.63 0.29 11.76
N PRO A 48 -15.71 0.55 11.02
CA PRO A 48 -16.93 1.13 11.58
C PRO A 48 -17.37 0.35 12.82
N ARG A 49 -17.80 1.07 13.85
CA ARG A 49 -18.38 0.49 15.07
C ARG A 49 -19.81 1.01 15.22
N LEU A 50 -20.68 0.18 15.80
CA LEU A 50 -22.00 0.64 16.21
C LEU A 50 -21.86 1.74 17.26
N VAL A 51 -22.65 2.81 17.12
CA VAL A 51 -22.72 3.92 18.08
C VAL A 51 -23.26 3.41 19.42
N ASP A 52 -24.26 2.52 19.39
CA ASP A 52 -24.76 1.76 20.54
C ASP A 52 -24.64 0.26 20.27
N ARG A 53 -23.93 -0.46 21.15
CA ARG A 53 -23.74 -1.92 21.03
C ARG A 53 -25.01 -2.72 21.32
N SER A 54 -25.99 -2.14 22.01
CA SER A 54 -27.25 -2.81 22.32
C SER A 54 -28.07 -3.14 21.05
N GLN A 55 -27.84 -2.37 19.97
CA GLN A 55 -28.54 -2.49 18.68
C GLN A 55 -28.02 -3.60 17.76
N ILE A 56 -27.08 -4.44 18.20
CA ILE A 56 -26.48 -5.47 17.34
C ILE A 56 -27.52 -6.41 16.71
N GLY A 57 -28.66 -6.63 17.38
CA GLY A 57 -29.76 -7.46 16.88
C GLY A 57 -30.43 -6.90 15.62
N ASP A 58 -30.44 -5.57 15.45
CA ASP A 58 -31.08 -4.91 14.30
C ASP A 58 -30.33 -5.16 12.98
N PHE A 59 -29.05 -5.51 13.07
CA PHE A 59 -28.17 -5.80 11.94
C PHE A 59 -28.08 -7.29 11.61
N ALA A 60 -28.92 -8.14 12.22
CA ALA A 60 -28.96 -9.56 11.92
C ALA A 60 -29.34 -9.79 10.45
N LYS A 61 -28.48 -10.50 9.71
CA LYS A 61 -28.71 -10.84 8.30
C LYS A 61 -30.00 -11.61 8.15
N GLN A 62 -30.92 -11.10 7.32
CA GLN A 62 -32.10 -11.82 6.88
C GLN A 62 -31.87 -12.38 5.48
N VAL A 63 -32.12 -13.67 5.29
CA VAL A 63 -32.12 -14.32 3.97
C VAL A 63 -33.57 -14.53 3.57
N LYS A 64 -33.99 -13.88 2.48
CA LYS A 64 -35.30 -14.12 1.87
C LYS A 64 -35.08 -15.00 0.65
N VAL A 65 -35.69 -16.18 0.64
CA VAL A 65 -35.80 -16.99 -0.57
C VAL A 65 -36.99 -16.43 -1.34
N VAL A 66 -36.72 -15.91 -2.53
CA VAL A 66 -37.76 -15.53 -3.48
C VAL A 66 -37.91 -16.74 -4.40
N GLU A 67 -39.10 -17.35 -4.41
CA GLU A 67 -39.43 -18.35 -5.43
C GLU A 67 -39.43 -17.63 -6.79
N ASN A 68 -38.65 -18.13 -7.74
CA ASN A 68 -38.70 -17.65 -9.12
C ASN A 68 -40.04 -18.11 -9.70
N ASP A 69 -40.85 -17.15 -10.16
CA ASP A 69 -42.02 -17.45 -10.99
C ASP A 69 -41.52 -18.10 -12.28
N ALA A 70 -41.89 -19.37 -12.47
CA ALA A 70 -41.56 -20.18 -13.64
C ALA A 70 -42.29 -19.72 -14.91
#